data_AF-A0A3M5EB69-F1
#
_entry.id   AF-A0A3M5EB69-F1
#
_cell.length_a   1.000
_cell.length_b   1.000
_cell.length_c   1.000
_cell.angle_alpha   90.00
_cell.angle_beta   90.00
_cell.angle_gamma   90.00
#
_symmetry.space_group_name_H-M   'P 1'
#
loop_
_entity.id
_entity.type
_entity.pdbx_description
1 polymer ?
#
loop_
_entity_poly.entity_id
_entity_poly.type
_entity_poly.pdbx_seq_one_letter_code
_entity_poly.pdbx_strand_id
1 'polypeptide(L)'
;VSRDGQNTYFLNGTKCRRRDITDIFLGTGLGPRSYSIIEQGMISKLIEARPEDLRNFIEEAAGISKYKERRRETESRIRRTQENLARLTDLR
;
A
#
# COMPACT_ATOMS: atom_id res chain seq x y z
N VAL A 1 0.02 5.64 -23.22
CA VAL A 1 0.52 4.25 -23.40
C VAL A 1 1.54 4.28 -24.52
N SER A 2 2.83 4.14 -24.22
CA SER A 2 3.84 3.93 -25.28
C SER A 2 3.54 2.59 -25.96
N ARG A 3 3.73 2.53 -27.28
CA ARG A 3 3.41 1.37 -28.14
C ARG A 3 4.06 0.04 -27.71
N ASP A 4 5.02 0.08 -26.78
CA ASP A 4 5.80 -1.07 -26.32
C ASP A 4 5.27 -1.70 -25.01
N GLY A 5 4.15 -1.22 -24.46
CA GLY A 5 3.59 -1.76 -23.20
C GLY A 5 4.43 -1.48 -21.95
N GLN A 6 5.48 -0.66 -22.07
CA GLN A 6 6.32 -0.28 -20.94
C GLN A 6 5.66 0.81 -20.10
N ASN A 7 5.57 0.56 -18.79
CA ASN A 7 5.08 1.53 -17.81
C ASN A 7 6.20 2.49 -17.41
N THR A 8 6.05 3.77 -17.71
CA THR A 8 6.98 4.83 -17.29
C THR A 8 6.28 5.76 -16.30
N TYR A 9 6.97 6.07 -15.19
CA TYR A 9 6.46 6.94 -14.13
C TYR A 9 7.42 8.11 -13.92
N PHE A 10 6.86 9.28 -13.67
CA PHE A 10 7.62 10.51 -13.47
C PHE A 10 7.07 11.28 -12.28
N LEU A 11 7.97 11.83 -11.46
CA LEU A 11 7.66 12.72 -10.36
C LEU A 11 8.45 14.01 -10.56
N ASN A 12 7.76 15.15 -10.70
CA ASN A 12 8.37 16.45 -10.97
C ASN A 12 9.38 16.40 -12.15
N GLY A 13 9.03 15.69 -13.23
CA GLY A 13 9.88 15.49 -14.40
C GLY A 13 10.98 14.44 -14.26
N THR A 14 11.22 13.91 -13.06
CA THR A 14 12.23 12.87 -12.81
C THR A 14 11.63 11.48 -12.93
N LYS A 15 12.30 10.57 -13.67
CA LYS A 15 11.86 9.17 -13.80
C LYS A 15 11.90 8.47 -12.44
N CYS A 16 10.81 7.80 -12.07
CA CYS A 16 10.68 7.09 -10.80
C CYS A 16 9.94 5.74 -10.99
N ARG A 17 9.74 5.00 -9.91
CA ARG A 17 8.98 3.75 -9.91
C ARG A 17 7.53 4.02 -9.55
N ARG A 18 6.63 3.12 -9.96
CA ARG A 18 5.21 3.12 -9.54
C ARG A 18 5.06 3.22 -8.02
N ARG A 19 5.95 2.55 -7.28
CA ARG A 19 5.96 2.57 -5.82
C ARG A 19 6.22 3.96 -5.26
N ASP A 20 7.18 4.69 -5.83
CA ASP A 20 7.53 6.03 -5.35
C ASP A 20 6.34 7.00 -5.53
N ILE A 21 5.59 6.86 -6.63
CA ILE A 21 4.32 7.59 -6.82
C ILE A 21 3.28 7.19 -5.76
N THR A 22 3.10 5.89 -5.53
CA THR A 22 2.11 5.38 -4.57
C THR A 22 2.43 5.84 -3.14
N ASP A 23 3.71 5.82 -2.77
CA ASP A 23 4.20 6.18 -1.43
C ASP A 23 3.95 7.67 -1.10
N ILE A 24 3.90 8.55 -2.11
CA ILE A 24 3.54 9.97 -1.92
C ILE A 24 2.07 10.14 -1.57
N PHE A 25 1.20 9.33 -2.16
CA PHE A 25 -0.23 9.34 -1.88
C PHE A 25 -0.59 8.60 -0.58
N LEU A 26 0.33 7.82 -0.01
CA LEU A 26 0.11 7.18 1.29
C LEU A 26 0.08 8.20 2.42
N GLY A 27 -1.06 8.28 3.11
CA GLY A 27 -1.25 9.16 4.26
C GLY A 27 -1.68 10.59 3.92
N THR A 28 -1.85 10.93 2.64
CA THR A 28 -2.50 12.19 2.21
C THR A 28 -4.02 12.06 2.11
N GLY A 29 -4.55 10.85 2.32
CA GLY A 29 -5.95 10.54 2.08
C GLY A 29 -6.31 10.41 0.59
N LEU A 30 -5.32 10.50 -0.32
CA LEU A 30 -5.47 10.37 -1.77
C LEU A 30 -4.93 9.03 -2.31
N GLY A 31 -5.01 7.96 -1.51
CA GLY A 31 -4.61 6.61 -1.91
C GLY A 31 -5.46 6.02 -3.05
N PRO A 32 -5.08 4.84 -3.56
CA PRO A 32 -5.86 4.14 -4.60
C PRO A 32 -7.28 3.73 -4.16
N ARG A 33 -7.62 3.88 -2.89
CA ARG A 33 -8.97 3.69 -2.33
C ARG A 33 -9.53 4.97 -1.69
N SER A 34 -8.91 6.11 -1.99
CA SER A 34 -9.36 7.40 -1.48
C SER A 34 -10.71 7.83 -2.02
N TYR A 35 -11.42 8.61 -1.21
CA TYR A 35 -12.69 9.25 -1.58
C TYR A 35 -12.58 10.27 -2.72
N SER A 36 -11.37 10.52 -3.21
CA SER A 36 -11.08 11.41 -4.34
C SER A 36 -11.69 10.91 -5.65
N ILE A 37 -12.02 9.62 -5.72
CA ILE A 37 -12.64 8.98 -6.88
C ILE A 37 -13.80 8.12 -6.37
N ILE A 38 -15.02 8.47 -6.78
CA ILE A 38 -16.22 7.70 -6.45
C ILE A 38 -16.65 6.92 -7.69
N GLU A 39 -16.40 5.62 -7.66
CA GLU A 39 -16.87 4.72 -8.72
C GLU A 39 -18.38 4.43 -8.59
N GLN A 40 -19.03 4.14 -9.70
CA GLN A 40 -20.42 3.70 -9.69
C GLN A 40 -20.56 2.41 -8.86
N GLY A 41 -21.52 2.39 -7.94
CA GLY A 41 -21.74 1.26 -7.02
C GLY A 41 -20.84 1.26 -5.78
N MET A 42 -19.99 2.27 -5.57
CA MET A 42 -19.18 2.39 -4.35
C MET A 42 -20.03 2.52 -3.08
N ILE A 43 -21.16 3.24 -3.15
CA ILE A 43 -22.10 3.36 -2.02
C ILE A 43 -22.72 1.99 -1.67
N SER A 44 -23.17 1.23 -2.68
CA SER A 44 -23.70 -0.12 -2.45
C SER A 44 -22.66 -1.04 -1.82
N LYS A 45 -21.42 -1.02 -2.32
CA LYS A 45 -20.29 -1.77 -1.74
C LYS A 45 -20.02 -1.38 -0.29
N LEU A 46 -20.17 -0.11 0.07
CA LEU A 46 -19.95 0.37 1.43
C LEU A 46 -21.07 -0.08 2.39
N ILE A 47 -22.32 -0.06 1.93
CA ILE A 47 -23.48 -0.49 2.72
C ILE A 47 -23.46 -2.02 2.92
N GLU A 48 -23.06 -2.77 1.90
CA GLU A 48 -22.99 -4.23 1.92
C GLU A 48 -21.64 -4.77 2.47
N ALA A 49 -20.71 -3.87 2.83
CA ALA A 49 -19.38 -4.25 3.27
C ALA A 49 -19.43 -5.08 4.56
N ARG A 50 -18.66 -6.18 4.56
CA ARG A 50 -18.38 -6.91 5.80
C ARG A 50 -17.56 -6.02 6.75
N PRO A 51 -17.59 -6.26 8.08
CA PRO A 51 -16.86 -5.44 9.05
C PRO A 51 -15.37 -5.30 8.74
N GLU A 52 -14.74 -6.34 8.18
CA GLU A 52 -13.34 -6.34 7.75
C GLU A 52 -13.07 -5.34 6.62
N ASP A 53 -13.98 -5.26 5.65
CA ASP A 53 -13.88 -4.37 4.50
C ASP A 53 -14.16 -2.93 4.92
N LEU A 54 -15.19 -2.72 5.75
CA LEU A 54 -15.53 -1.42 6.34
C LEU A 54 -14.36 -0.84 7.15
N ARG A 55 -13.69 -1.69 7.92
CA ARG A 55 -12.51 -1.29 8.71
C ARG A 55 -11.43 -0.67 7.84
N ASN A 56 -11.16 -1.22 6.65
CA ASN A 56 -10.14 -0.65 5.76
C ASN A 56 -10.49 0.77 5.31
N PHE A 57 -11.76 1.06 5.04
CA PHE A 57 -12.21 2.41 4.70
C PHE A 57 -12.03 3.39 5.87
N ILE A 58 -12.40 2.96 7.09
CA ILE A 58 -12.23 3.77 8.31
C ILE A 58 -10.75 4.02 8.59
N GLU A 59 -9.89 3.01 8.47
CA GLU A 59 -8.45 3.14 8.70
C GLU A 59 -7.79 4.09 7.70
N GLU A 60 -8.27 4.11 6.45
CA GLU A 60 -7.81 5.05 5.43
C GLU A 60 -8.28 6.48 5.72
N ALA A 61 -9.54 6.66 6.11
CA ALA A 61 -10.09 7.94 6.54
C ALA A 61 -9.36 8.50 7.78
N ALA A 62 -8.98 7.63 8.71
CA ALA A 62 -8.22 7.99 9.91
C ALA A 62 -6.73 8.27 9.62
N GLY A 63 -6.25 8.08 8.39
CA GLY A 63 -4.86 8.30 8.00
C GLY A 63 -3.87 7.31 8.62
N ILE A 64 -4.33 6.20 9.20
CA ILE A 64 -3.45 5.25 9.89
C ILE A 64 -2.74 4.28 8.94
N SER A 65 -3.13 4.24 7.66
CA SER A 65 -2.56 3.36 6.64
C SER A 65 -1.04 3.45 6.53
N LYS A 66 -0.47 4.66 6.65
CA LYS A 66 0.99 4.88 6.63
C LYS A 66 1.69 4.18 7.80
N TYR A 67 1.12 4.26 8.99
CA TYR A 67 1.69 3.63 10.19
C TYR A 67 1.56 2.11 10.13
N LYS A 68 0.42 1.61 9.64
CA LYS A 68 0.18 0.18 9.43
C LYS A 68 1.18 -0.42 8.45
N GLU A 69 1.46 0.27 7.33
CA GLU A 69 2.44 -0.19 6.35
C GLU A 69 3.86 -0.20 6.92
N ARG A 70 4.29 0.89 7.59
CA ARG A 70 5.61 0.96 8.26
C ARG A 70 5.79 -0.16 9.29
N ARG A 71 4.75 -0.44 10.08
CA ARG A 71 4.76 -1.53 11.04
C ARG A 71 4.94 -2.88 10.34
N ARG A 72 4.16 -3.15 9.29
CA ARG A 72 4.25 -4.38 8.50
C ARG A 72 5.64 -4.58 7.89
N GLU A 73 6.24 -3.53 7.33
CA GLU A 73 7.60 -3.58 6.80
C GLU A 73 8.62 -3.93 7.88
N THR A 74 8.49 -3.32 9.06
CA THR A 74 9.38 -3.56 10.20
C THR A 74 9.26 -4.99 10.69
N GLU A 75 8.03 -5.50 10.87
CA GLU A 75 7.76 -6.89 11.24
C GLU A 75 8.31 -7.87 10.20
N SER A 76 8.19 -7.55 8.90
CA SER A 76 8.76 -8.37 7.83
C SER A 76 10.28 -8.40 7.87
N ARG A 77 10.94 -7.27 8.16
CA ARG A 77 12.40 -7.19 8.31
C ARG A 77 12.87 -8.03 9.50
N ILE A 78 12.22 -7.89 10.66
CA ILE A 78 12.55 -8.68 11.86
C ILE A 78 12.45 -10.17 11.57
N ARG A 79 11.36 -10.61 10.92
CA ARG A 79 11.14 -12.01 10.56
C ARG A 79 12.24 -12.54 9.64
N ARG A 80 12.60 -11.79 8.60
CA ARG A 80 13.71 -12.16 7.70
C ARG A 80 15.04 -12.27 8.43
N THR A 81 15.32 -11.37 9.38
CA THR A 81 16.53 -11.45 10.21
C THR A 81 16.54 -12.72 11.06
N GLN A 82 15.40 -13.08 11.67
CA GLN A 82 15.27 -14.32 12.45
C GLN A 82 15.44 -15.56 11.58
N GLU A 83 14.81 -15.61 10.40
CA GLU A 83 14.97 -16.71 9.43
C GLU A 83 16.43 -16.85 8.99
N ASN A 84 17.13 -15.75 8.71
CA ASN A 84 18.54 -15.78 8.33
C ASN A 84 19.43 -16.29 9.47
N LEU A 85 19.14 -15.90 10.72
CA LEU A 85 19.87 -16.39 11.89
C LEU A 85 19.64 -17.89 12.11
N ALA A 86 18.41 -18.37 11.95
CA ALA A 86 18.09 -19.78 12.03
C ALA A 86 18.86 -20.59 10.99
N ARG A 87 18.90 -20.12 9.73
CA ARG A 87 19.66 -20.77 8.64
C ARG A 87 21.17 -20.84 8.90
N LEU A 88 21.75 -19.87 9.60
CA LEU A 88 23.16 -19.93 10.00
C LEU A 88 23.40 -20.98 11.09
N THR A 89 22.39 -21.27 11.91
CA THR A 89 22.46 -22.27 12.98
C THR A 89 22.40 -23.69 12.40
N ASP A 90 21.67 -23.89 11.29
CA ASP A 90 21.56 -25.17 10.59
C ASP A 90 22.84 -25.60 9.84
N LEU A 91 23.77 -24.68 9.59
CA LEU A 91 25.04 -24.94 8.89
C LEU A 91 26.17 -25.39 9.84
N ARG A 92 25.87 -25.65 11.11
CA ARG A 92 26.85 -25.94 12.15
C ARG A 92 26.88 -27.40 12.58
#